data_AF-A0A3B9ZZS8-F1
#
_entry.id   AF-A0A3B9ZZS8-F1
#
_cell.length_a   1.000
_cell.length_b   1.000
_cell.length_c   1.000
_cell.angle_alpha   90.00
_cell.angle_beta   90.00
_cell.angle_gamma   90.00
#
_symmetry.space_group_name_H-M   'P 1'
#
loop_
_entity.id
_entity.type
_entity.pdbx_description
1 polymer ?
#
loop_
_entity_poly.entity_id
_entity_poly.type
_entity_poly.pdbx_seq_one_letter_code
_entity_poly.pdbx_strand_id
1 'polypeptide(L)'
;MSEEDKILIQTVARIVITDRGGTLGEHLDRIALLAAPRLLNAAVKKTWRKEEEEGPSQRPDLVYFNGLGGFTRDGREYVISTGRSKVTPAPWVNVLA
;
A
#
# COMPACT_ATOMS: atom_id res chain seq x y z
N MET A 1 8.01 20.65 5.92
CA MET A 1 8.13 19.43 6.74
C MET A 1 9.38 19.54 7.59
N SER A 2 9.28 19.38 8.90
CA SER A 2 10.44 19.49 9.80
C SER A 2 11.39 18.30 9.61
N GLU A 3 12.63 18.41 10.08
CA GLU A 3 13.57 17.27 10.05
C GLU A 3 13.09 16.11 10.94
N GLU A 4 12.45 16.42 12.07
CA GLU A 4 11.86 15.43 12.96
C GLU A 4 10.75 14.63 12.27
N ASP A 5 9.87 15.31 11.51
CA ASP A 5 8.84 14.64 10.71
C ASP A 5 9.47 13.72 9.64
N LYS A 6 10.60 14.13 9.05
CA LYS A 6 11.27 13.35 7.99
C LYS A 6 11.86 12.08 8.56
N ILE A 7 12.52 12.20 9.71
CA ILE A 7 13.07 11.06 10.43
C ILE A 7 11.95 10.09 10.82
N LEU A 8 10.82 10.59 11.32
CA LEU A 8 9.68 9.75 11.69
C LEU A 8 9.14 8.96 10.49
N ILE A 9 8.92 9.62 9.34
CA ILE A 9 8.44 8.96 8.12
C ILE A 9 9.49 7.96 7.58
N GLN A 10 10.76 8.32 7.58
CA GLN A 10 11.84 7.44 7.11
C GLN A 10 11.98 6.19 7.98
N THR A 11 11.73 6.29 9.30
CA THR A 11 11.83 5.16 10.24
C THR A 11 10.82 4.05 9.91
N VAL A 12 9.65 4.39 9.36
CA VAL A 12 8.62 3.41 8.97
C VAL A 12 8.67 3.04 7.48
N ALA A 13 9.50 3.72 6.68
CA ALA A 13 9.59 3.51 5.25
C ALA A 13 10.31 2.18 4.94
N ARG A 14 9.76 1.42 3.98
CA ARG A 14 10.40 0.20 3.49
C ARG A 14 11.55 0.49 2.51
N ILE A 15 11.46 1.59 1.78
CA ILE A 15 12.44 2.07 0.80
C ILE A 15 12.42 3.60 0.84
N VAL A 16 13.60 4.22 0.85
CA VAL A 16 13.79 5.67 0.69
C VAL A 16 14.60 5.89 -0.57
N ILE A 17 14.07 6.70 -1.49
CA ILE A 17 14.72 7.03 -2.77
C ILE A 17 15.09 8.51 -2.73
N THR A 18 16.33 8.81 -3.09
CA THR A 18 16.84 10.18 -3.15
C THR A 18 17.00 10.59 -4.61
N ASP A 19 16.77 11.85 -4.93
CA ASP A 19 17.06 12.43 -6.24
C ASP A 19 18.56 12.68 -6.48
N ARG A 20 19.38 12.53 -5.43
CA ARG A 20 20.83 12.63 -5.49
C ARG A 20 21.42 11.31 -5.98
N GLY A 21 22.32 11.39 -6.95
CA GLY A 21 23.06 10.21 -7.44
C GLY A 21 22.50 9.57 -8.72
N GLY A 22 21.64 10.27 -9.46
CA GLY A 22 21.16 9.86 -10.78
C GLY A 22 19.67 9.57 -10.86
N THR A 23 19.21 9.12 -12.02
CA THR A 23 17.83 8.72 -12.29
C THR A 23 17.39 7.53 -11.42
N LEU A 24 16.08 7.30 -11.33
CA LEU A 24 15.54 6.13 -10.67
C LEU A 24 16.05 4.83 -11.32
N GLY A 25 16.20 4.79 -12.65
CA GLY A 25 16.75 3.64 -13.37
C GLY A 25 18.15 3.30 -12.88
N GLU A 26 19.04 4.29 -12.82
CA GLU A 26 20.41 4.12 -12.33
C GLU A 26 20.48 3.66 -10.86
N HIS A 27 19.52 4.08 -10.04
CA HIS A 27 19.38 3.58 -8.66
C HIS A 27 18.98 2.09 -8.64
N LEU A 28 18.03 1.68 -9.48
CA LEU A 28 17.58 0.29 -9.58
C LEU A 28 18.70 -0.62 -10.11
N ASP A 29 19.46 -0.16 -11.11
CA ASP A 29 20.58 -0.91 -11.67
C ASP A 29 21.68 -1.18 -10.64
N ARG A 30 22.04 -0.17 -9.82
CA ARG A 30 22.99 -0.34 -8.71
C ARG A 30 22.50 -1.37 -7.69
N ILE A 31 21.21 -1.37 -7.36
CA ILE A 31 20.62 -2.36 -6.45
C ILE A 31 20.70 -3.76 -7.07
N ALA A 32 20.37 -3.89 -8.36
CA ALA A 32 20.45 -5.17 -9.07
C ALA A 32 21.88 -5.73 -9.13
N LEU A 33 22.88 -4.85 -9.30
CA LEU A 33 24.31 -5.19 -9.28
C LEU A 33 24.79 -5.68 -7.89
N LEU A 34 24.25 -5.12 -6.80
CA LEU A 34 24.65 -5.44 -5.42
C LEU A 34 23.81 -6.57 -4.79
N ALA A 35 22.64 -6.86 -5.35
CA ALA A 35 21.75 -7.89 -4.82
C ALA A 35 22.22 -9.28 -5.28
N ALA A 36 22.75 -10.09 -4.36
CA ALA A 36 22.62 -11.53 -4.50
C ALA A 36 21.12 -11.86 -4.64
N PRO A 37 20.73 -12.81 -5.51
CA PRO A 37 19.32 -13.14 -5.69
C PRO A 37 18.77 -13.61 -4.35
N ARG A 38 18.04 -12.73 -3.66
CA ARG A 38 17.16 -13.16 -2.57
C ARG A 38 16.03 -13.87 -3.26
N LEU A 39 16.06 -15.20 -3.22
CA LEU A 39 14.86 -15.99 -3.42
C LEU A 39 13.82 -15.40 -2.47
N LEU A 40 12.82 -14.72 -3.03
CA LEU A 40 11.58 -14.47 -2.33
C LEU A 40 11.06 -15.85 -1.97
N ASN A 41 11.24 -16.25 -0.71
CA ASN A 41 10.54 -17.40 -0.16
C ASN A 41 9.05 -17.05 -0.17
N ALA A 42 8.41 -17.22 -1.31
CA ALA A 42 6.99 -17.09 -1.50
C ALA A 42 6.33 -18.35 -0.93
N ALA A 43 6.28 -18.44 0.40
CA ALA A 43 5.45 -19.44 1.06
C ALA A 43 5.19 -19.05 2.52
N VAL A 44 4.48 -17.94 2.75
CA VAL A 44 3.57 -17.93 3.90
C VAL A 44 2.28 -18.57 3.40
N LYS A 45 2.15 -19.89 3.56
CA LYS A 45 0.83 -20.52 3.54
C LYS A 45 0.06 -19.96 4.73
N LYS A 46 -0.68 -18.88 4.53
CA LYS A 46 -1.69 -18.46 5.50
C LYS A 46 -2.70 -19.60 5.60
N THR A 47 -2.68 -20.31 6.71
CA THR A 47 -3.76 -21.21 7.09
C THR A 47 -4.96 -20.33 7.41
N TRP A 48 -5.78 -20.06 6.40
CA TRP A 48 -7.02 -19.32 6.59
C TRP A 48 -7.97 -20.20 7.40
N ARG A 49 -8.05 -19.95 8.71
CA ARG A 49 -9.16 -20.43 9.53
C ARG A 49 -10.42 -19.77 8.97
N LYS A 50 -11.40 -20.59 8.58
CA LYS A 50 -12.75 -20.15 8.22
C LYS A 50 -13.46 -19.72 9.50
N GLU A 51 -13.16 -18.51 9.97
CA GLU A 51 -14.07 -17.78 10.85
C GLU A 51 -15.21 -17.24 9.97
N GLU A 52 -16.44 -17.27 10.49
CA GLU A 52 -17.58 -16.66 9.82
C GLU A 52 -17.29 -15.16 9.66
N GLU A 53 -17.03 -14.75 8.41
CA GLU A 53 -16.65 -13.39 8.10
C GLU A 53 -17.91 -12.52 8.06
N GLU A 54 -18.03 -11.61 9.02
CA GLU A 54 -18.76 -10.37 8.80
C GLU A 54 -18.09 -9.67 7.60
N GLY A 55 -18.81 -9.60 6.48
CA GLY A 55 -18.38 -8.83 5.32
C GLY A 55 -18.13 -7.38 5.73
N PRO A 56 -17.24 -6.65 5.03
CA PRO A 56 -16.90 -5.29 5.43
C PRO A 56 -18.16 -4.44 5.52
N SER A 57 -18.30 -3.70 6.63
CA SER A 57 -19.46 -2.87 6.93
C SER A 57 -19.81 -2.00 5.72
N GLN A 58 -21.08 -2.05 5.30
CA GLN A 58 -21.54 -1.21 4.21
C GLN A 58 -21.47 0.26 4.64
N ARG A 59 -20.89 1.10 3.79
CA ARG A 59 -20.79 2.56 3.97
C ARG A 59 -21.72 3.23 2.94
N PRO A 60 -23.03 3.33 3.22
CA PRO A 60 -24.00 3.90 2.28
C PRO A 60 -23.85 5.42 2.10
N ASP A 61 -23.03 6.05 2.92
CA ASP A 61 -22.69 7.47 2.89
C ASP A 61 -21.68 7.84 1.77
N LEU A 62 -21.07 6.85 1.12
CA LEU A 62 -20.09 7.07 0.06
C LEU A 62 -20.74 7.47 -1.27
N VAL A 63 -20.13 8.45 -1.94
CA VAL A 63 -20.47 8.87 -3.31
C VAL A 63 -19.56 8.17 -4.31
N TYR A 64 -20.05 8.00 -5.55
CA TYR A 64 -19.35 7.29 -6.63
C TYR A 64 -18.89 5.86 -6.25
N PHE A 65 -19.74 5.14 -5.51
CA PHE A 65 -19.44 3.78 -5.06
C PHE A 65 -19.34 2.80 -6.23
N ASN A 66 -18.23 2.06 -6.31
CA ASN A 66 -17.94 1.14 -7.43
C ASN A 66 -18.11 -0.35 -7.07
N GLY A 67 -18.73 -0.67 -5.94
CA GLY A 67 -18.86 -2.03 -5.44
C GLY A 67 -17.78 -2.43 -4.42
N LEU A 68 -16.61 -1.79 -4.43
CA LEU A 68 -15.51 -2.01 -3.47
C LEU A 68 -15.31 -0.81 -2.53
N GLY A 69 -15.49 0.40 -3.04
CA GLY A 69 -15.24 1.64 -2.31
C GLY A 69 -15.79 2.86 -3.03
N GLY A 70 -15.64 4.02 -2.40
CA GLY A 70 -16.15 5.30 -2.90
C GLY A 70 -15.57 6.47 -2.10
N PHE A 71 -15.89 7.69 -2.53
CA PHE A 71 -15.45 8.89 -1.83
C PHE A 71 -16.42 9.30 -0.72
N THR A 72 -15.92 9.94 0.34
CA THR A 72 -16.75 10.68 1.27
C THR A 72 -17.44 11.85 0.55
N ARG A 73 -18.59 12.33 1.06
CA ARG A 73 -19.32 13.45 0.43
C ARG A 73 -18.51 14.74 0.29
N ASP A 74 -17.55 14.97 1.18
CA ASP A 74 -16.63 16.10 1.13
C ASP A 74 -15.45 15.91 0.14
N GLY A 75 -15.34 14.72 -0.47
CA GLY A 75 -14.32 14.37 -1.46
C GLY A 75 -12.91 14.19 -0.89
N ARG A 76 -12.73 14.21 0.44
CA ARG A 76 -11.40 14.19 1.07
C ARG A 76 -10.82 12.79 1.24
N GLU A 77 -11.67 11.78 1.36
CA GLU A 77 -11.24 10.41 1.62
C GLU A 77 -11.83 9.47 0.58
N TYR A 78 -10.99 8.56 0.07
CA TYR A 78 -11.45 7.39 -0.65
C TYR A 78 -11.44 6.19 0.31
N VAL A 79 -12.61 5.60 0.54
CA VAL A 79 -12.80 4.51 1.49
C VAL A 79 -12.95 3.19 0.73
N ILE A 80 -12.12 2.21 1.06
CA ILE A 80 -12.16 0.86 0.49
C ILE A 80 -12.70 -0.11 1.54
N SER A 81 -13.85 -0.74 1.26
CA SER A 81 -14.43 -1.80 2.08
C SER A 81 -13.87 -3.17 1.63
N THR A 82 -12.83 -3.64 2.34
CA THR A 82 -12.14 -4.91 2.04
C THR A 82 -12.37 -5.96 3.13
N GLY A 83 -12.37 -7.23 2.74
CA GLY A 83 -12.50 -8.39 3.62
C GLY A 83 -11.72 -9.57 3.01
N ARG A 84 -11.62 -10.72 3.70
CA ARG A 84 -10.79 -11.82 3.14
C ARG A 84 -11.42 -12.41 1.87
N SER A 85 -12.75 -12.39 1.79
CA SER A 85 -13.53 -12.73 0.59
C SER A 85 -13.68 -11.59 -0.44
N LYS A 86 -13.29 -10.35 -0.08
CA LYS A 86 -13.51 -9.15 -0.90
C LYS A 86 -12.23 -8.33 -0.98
N VAL A 87 -11.33 -8.74 -1.88
CA VAL A 87 -10.02 -8.11 -2.10
C VAL A 87 -10.04 -7.14 -3.28
N THR A 88 -9.13 -6.17 -3.30
CA THR A 88 -8.98 -5.26 -4.44
C THR A 88 -8.32 -5.96 -5.64
N PRO A 89 -8.71 -5.68 -6.89
CA PRO A 89 -8.13 -6.32 -8.08
C PRO A 89 -6.64 -6.05 -8.29
N ALA A 90 -6.15 -4.91 -7.80
CA ALA A 90 -4.77 -4.48 -7.84
C ALA A 90 -4.38 -3.82 -6.51
N PRO A 91 -3.07 -3.61 -6.24
CA PRO A 91 -2.61 -2.83 -5.11
C PRO A 91 -3.07 -1.36 -5.21
N TRP A 92 -3.49 -0.79 -4.08
CA TRP A 92 -3.84 0.64 -3.97
C TRP A 92 -2.77 1.37 -3.19
N VAL A 93 -2.52 2.62 -3.56
CA VAL A 93 -1.56 3.49 -2.90
C VAL A 93 -2.22 4.82 -2.56
N ASN A 94 -1.73 5.45 -1.49
CA ASN A 94 -1.98 6.86 -1.23
C ASN A 94 -0.68 7.64 -1.50
N VAL A 95 -0.79 8.86 -2.02
CA VAL A 95 0.35 9.73 -2.28
C VAL A 95 0.29 10.89 -1.29
N LEU A 96 1.37 11.06 -0.53
CA LEU A 96 1.55 12.18 0.39
C LEU A 96 2.66 13.07 -0.19
N ALA A 97 2.44 14.39 -0.24
CA ALA A 97 3.37 15.37 -0.82
C ALA A 97 3.44 16.63 0.05
#